data_AF-A0AB37UJB8-F1
#
_entry.id   AF-A0AB37UJB8-F1
#
_cell.length_a   1.000
_cell.length_b   1.000
_cell.length_c   1.000
_cell.angle_alpha   90.00
_cell.angle_beta   90.00
_cell.angle_gamma   90.00
#
_symmetry.space_group_name_H-M   'P 1'
#
loop_
_entity.id
_entity.type
_entity.pdbx_description
1 polymer ?
#
loop_
_entity_poly.entity_id
_entity_poly.type
_entity_poly.pdbx_seq_one_letter_code
_entity_poly.pdbx_strand_id
1 'polypeptide(L)'
;MPARPTQISKPKLLIGEGSEEILFFNALLSQLNITDVQVLEYGGKPGLGRFLKTLPQISGYREITSLGITRDADDSARSAFQSICSGLRNARLPVPNKLGEITTTTPQISILILPDNQNNGMLEDVCLAALRSEPILSCIDDYFNCIYQKIGQNPKSLAKARIHAWLSAQIEPDKRLEQAAQAGYLPWNSPEFDRLKQFFLSL
;
A
#
# COMPACT_ATOMS: atom_id res chain seq x y z
N MET A 1 6.70 18.21 -6.32
CA MET A 1 5.56 17.97 -5.40
C MET A 1 4.52 17.22 -6.20
N PRO A 2 3.96 16.12 -5.70
CA PRO A 2 2.89 15.44 -6.41
C PRO A 2 1.69 16.39 -6.58
N ALA A 3 1.05 16.32 -7.74
CA ALA A 3 -0.09 17.17 -8.05
C ALA A 3 -1.21 16.90 -7.03
N ARG A 4 -1.75 17.97 -6.44
CA ARG A 4 -2.92 17.79 -5.56
C ARG A 4 -4.08 17.30 -6.41
N PRO A 5 -4.80 16.25 -5.98
CA PRO A 5 -6.02 15.83 -6.66
C PRO A 5 -6.98 17.02 -6.72
N THR A 6 -7.39 17.39 -7.93
CA THR A 6 -8.29 18.52 -8.16
C THR A 6 -9.75 18.15 -7.91
N GLN A 7 -10.08 16.86 -7.93
CA GLN A 7 -11.43 16.34 -7.74
C GLN A 7 -11.44 14.88 -7.28
N ILE A 8 -12.44 14.54 -6.45
CA ILE A 8 -12.90 13.19 -6.16
C ILE A 8 -14.16 12.93 -6.99
N SER A 9 -14.16 11.83 -7.74
CA SER A 9 -15.19 11.50 -8.73
C SER A 9 -15.91 10.18 -8.47
N LYS A 10 -15.45 9.41 -7.47
CA LYS A 10 -15.99 8.10 -7.11
C LYS A 10 -16.45 8.10 -5.64
N PRO A 11 -17.45 7.27 -5.29
CA PRO A 11 -18.00 7.24 -3.94
C PRO A 11 -17.04 6.68 -2.89
N LYS A 12 -16.05 5.87 -3.29
CA LYS A 12 -15.06 5.31 -2.37
C LYS A 12 -13.69 5.89 -2.67
N LEU A 13 -12.98 6.27 -1.62
CA LEU A 13 -11.62 6.79 -1.71
C LEU A 13 -10.66 5.84 -0.99
N LEU A 14 -9.59 5.43 -1.67
CA LEU A 14 -8.47 4.71 -1.10
C LEU A 14 -7.25 5.65 -1.13
N ILE A 15 -6.56 5.81 0.00
CA ILE A 15 -5.33 6.59 0.05
C ILE A 15 -4.15 5.75 0.52
N GLY A 16 -3.01 5.90 -0.16
CA GLY A 16 -1.76 5.20 0.14
C GLY A 16 -0.57 6.15 0.24
N GLU A 17 0.55 5.61 0.71
CA GLU A 17 1.76 6.34 1.04
C GLU A 17 2.47 6.93 -0.18
N GLY A 18 2.64 6.17 -1.25
CA GLY A 18 3.46 6.57 -2.39
C GLY A 18 2.90 6.21 -3.75
N SER A 19 3.29 6.96 -4.77
CA SER A 19 2.86 6.78 -6.17
C SER A 19 2.95 5.35 -6.71
N GLU A 20 4.01 4.60 -6.41
CA GLU A 20 4.16 3.19 -6.83
C GLU A 20 3.05 2.30 -6.21
N GLU A 21 2.75 2.49 -4.92
CA GLU A 21 1.67 1.79 -4.21
C GLU A 21 0.30 2.11 -4.83
N ILE A 22 0.05 3.37 -5.22
CA ILE A 22 -1.22 3.76 -5.85
C ILE A 22 -1.43 3.06 -7.19
N LEU A 23 -0.38 2.98 -8.01
CA LEU A 23 -0.46 2.30 -9.31
C LEU A 23 -0.63 0.79 -9.14
N PHE A 24 0.03 0.20 -8.14
CA PHE A 24 -0.17 -1.19 -7.74
C PHE A 24 -1.63 -1.45 -7.30
N PHE A 25 -2.20 -0.60 -6.45
CA PHE A 25 -3.58 -0.75 -6.00
C PHE A 25 -4.58 -0.60 -7.13
N ASN A 26 -4.35 0.31 -8.07
CA ASN A 26 -5.18 0.40 -9.28
C ASN A 26 -5.14 -0.90 -10.09
N ALA A 27 -3.97 -1.54 -10.21
CA ALA A 27 -3.85 -2.84 -10.89
C ALA A 27 -4.65 -3.93 -10.17
N LEU A 28 -4.57 -4.01 -8.85
CA LEU A 28 -5.32 -4.98 -8.06
C LEU A 28 -6.84 -4.72 -8.07
N LEU A 29 -7.27 -3.46 -7.96
CA LEU A 29 -8.69 -3.09 -8.09
C LEU A 29 -9.24 -3.50 -9.47
N SER A 30 -8.45 -3.29 -10.53
CA SER A 30 -8.81 -3.73 -11.88
C SER A 30 -8.95 -5.25 -11.97
N GLN A 31 -8.04 -6.02 -11.36
CA GLN A 31 -8.13 -7.48 -11.29
C GLN A 31 -9.38 -7.97 -10.54
N LEU A 32 -9.80 -7.23 -9.52
CA LEU A 32 -11.00 -7.52 -8.74
C LEU A 32 -12.30 -6.98 -9.38
N ASN A 33 -12.21 -6.31 -10.54
CA ASN A 33 -13.33 -5.61 -11.18
C ASN A 33 -14.00 -4.55 -10.27
N ILE A 34 -13.23 -3.90 -9.38
CA ILE A 34 -13.71 -2.83 -8.50
C ILE A 34 -13.53 -1.49 -9.19
N THR A 35 -14.62 -0.88 -9.64
CA THR A 35 -14.59 0.36 -10.45
C THR A 35 -15.00 1.61 -9.68
N ASP A 36 -15.60 1.47 -8.50
CA ASP A 36 -16.16 2.54 -7.67
C ASP A 36 -15.19 3.12 -6.63
N VAL A 37 -13.92 2.70 -6.66
CA VAL A 37 -12.83 3.21 -5.81
C VAL A 37 -11.90 4.13 -6.59
N GLN A 38 -11.65 5.34 -6.06
CA GLN A 38 -10.60 6.26 -6.53
C GLN A 38 -9.39 6.10 -5.62
N VAL A 39 -8.18 6.01 -6.17
CA VAL A 39 -6.95 5.82 -5.39
C VAL A 39 -6.08 7.08 -5.48
N LEU A 40 -5.61 7.61 -4.34
CA LEU A 40 -4.78 8.82 -4.27
C LEU A 40 -3.57 8.62 -3.36
N GLU A 41 -2.42 9.23 -3.68
CA GLU A 41 -1.28 9.25 -2.75
C GLU A 41 -1.39 10.40 -1.76
N TYR A 42 -0.92 10.19 -0.53
CA TYR A 42 -0.76 11.26 0.46
C TYR A 42 0.68 11.79 0.58
N GLY A 43 1.65 11.21 -0.14
CA GLY A 43 3.01 11.74 -0.29
C GLY A 43 3.94 11.46 0.90
N GLY A 44 4.03 10.19 1.30
CA GLY A 44 4.86 9.72 2.40
C GLY A 44 4.23 9.96 3.77
N LYS A 45 4.78 9.32 4.82
CA LYS A 45 4.34 9.47 6.23
C LYS A 45 4.11 10.93 6.66
N PRO A 46 4.99 11.90 6.34
CA PRO A 46 4.77 13.29 6.73
C PRO A 46 3.58 13.95 6.01
N GLY A 47 3.20 13.42 4.84
CA GLY A 47 2.16 13.96 3.98
C GLY A 47 0.73 13.61 4.44
N LEU A 48 0.55 12.48 5.14
CA LEU A 48 -0.77 11.99 5.58
C LEU A 48 -1.57 13.05 6.36
N GLY A 49 -0.96 13.63 7.40
CA GLY A 49 -1.67 14.61 8.24
C GLY A 49 -2.08 15.86 7.48
N ARG A 50 -1.27 16.30 6.50
CA ARG A 50 -1.61 17.41 5.61
C ARG A 50 -2.73 17.03 4.67
N PHE A 51 -2.65 15.84 4.06
CA PHE A 51 -3.68 15.32 3.15
C PHE A 51 -5.04 15.26 3.84
N LEU A 52 -5.12 14.63 5.02
CA LEU A 52 -6.37 14.50 5.79
C LEU A 52 -6.96 15.86 6.17
N LYS A 53 -6.13 16.85 6.52
CA LYS A 53 -6.61 18.22 6.80
C LYS A 53 -7.19 18.91 5.57
N THR A 54 -6.64 18.66 4.39
CA THR A 54 -7.12 19.25 3.13
C THR A 54 -8.24 18.46 2.47
N LEU A 55 -8.44 17.19 2.85
CA LEU A 55 -9.39 16.28 2.23
C LEU A 55 -10.82 16.85 2.18
N PRO A 56 -11.37 17.48 3.24
CA PRO A 56 -12.70 18.09 3.19
C PRO A 56 -12.86 19.26 2.20
N GLN A 57 -11.75 19.80 1.70
CA GLN A 57 -11.71 20.93 0.76
C GLN A 57 -11.65 20.45 -0.70
N ILE A 58 -11.41 19.15 -0.94
CA ILE A 58 -11.33 18.60 -2.28
C ILE A 58 -12.75 18.47 -2.86
N SER A 59 -12.94 18.95 -4.09
CA SER A 59 -14.23 18.83 -4.79
C SER A 59 -14.68 17.37 -4.84
N GLY A 60 -15.94 17.10 -4.54
CA GLY A 60 -16.49 15.74 -4.48
C GLY A 60 -16.31 15.00 -3.15
N TYR A 61 -15.57 15.55 -2.18
CA TYR A 61 -15.41 14.92 -0.85
C TYR A 61 -16.74 14.62 -0.16
N ARG A 62 -17.74 15.50 -0.31
CA ARG A 62 -19.05 15.33 0.34
C ARG A 62 -19.82 14.11 -0.15
N GLU A 63 -19.46 13.58 -1.33
CA GLU A 63 -20.14 12.44 -1.95
C GLU A 63 -19.46 11.10 -1.62
N ILE A 64 -18.32 11.13 -0.92
CA ILE A 64 -17.65 9.89 -0.56
C ILE A 64 -18.40 9.21 0.60
N THR A 65 -18.67 7.92 0.42
CA THR A 65 -19.29 7.07 1.43
C THR A 65 -18.25 6.35 2.29
N SER A 66 -17.04 6.16 1.76
CA SER A 66 -15.98 5.34 2.35
C SER A 66 -14.59 5.92 2.07
N LEU A 67 -13.73 5.86 3.09
CA LEU A 67 -12.32 6.23 3.03
C LEU A 67 -11.46 5.09 3.60
N GLY A 68 -10.80 4.37 2.71
CA GLY A 68 -9.74 3.42 3.03
C GLY A 68 -8.39 4.11 3.13
N ILE A 69 -7.61 3.79 4.18
CA ILE A 69 -6.25 4.29 4.37
C ILE A 69 -5.30 3.10 4.47
N THR A 70 -4.31 3.03 3.58
CA THR A 70 -3.19 2.09 3.71
C THR A 70 -1.96 2.78 4.25
N ARG A 71 -1.08 2.01 4.90
CA ARG A 71 0.25 2.45 5.27
C ARG A 71 1.15 1.26 5.58
N ASP A 72 2.43 1.33 5.24
CA ASP A 72 3.43 0.36 5.70
C ASP A 72 3.57 0.36 7.24
N ALA A 73 3.71 -0.83 7.84
CA ALA A 73 4.06 -0.96 9.25
C ALA A 73 5.50 -0.50 9.52
N ASP A 74 6.39 -0.67 8.54
CA ASP A 74 7.84 -0.64 8.72
C ASP A 74 8.25 -1.51 9.91
N ASP A 75 8.55 -0.88 11.05
CA ASP A 75 9.01 -1.50 12.29
C ASP A 75 7.91 -1.69 13.35
N SER A 76 6.71 -1.13 13.16
CA SER A 76 5.60 -1.28 14.11
C SER A 76 4.24 -0.96 13.51
N ALA A 77 3.42 -2.00 13.32
CA ALA A 77 2.03 -1.84 12.88
C ALA A 77 1.20 -0.98 13.85
N ARG A 78 1.46 -1.12 15.17
CA ARG A 78 0.78 -0.33 16.21
C ARG A 78 1.11 1.16 16.10
N SER A 79 2.39 1.49 15.90
CA SER A 79 2.83 2.89 15.76
C SER A 79 2.27 3.51 14.48
N ALA A 80 2.24 2.74 13.39
CA ALA A 80 1.65 3.17 12.13
C ALA A 80 0.15 3.49 12.27
N PHE A 81 -0.61 2.60 12.92
CA PHE A 81 -2.02 2.80 13.25
C PHE A 81 -2.25 4.03 14.13
N GLN A 82 -1.51 4.17 15.23
CA GLN A 82 -1.64 5.32 16.13
C GLN A 82 -1.37 6.65 15.44
N SER A 83 -0.44 6.66 14.49
CA SER A 83 -0.12 7.84 13.69
C SER A 83 -1.24 8.19 12.71
N ILE A 84 -1.90 7.21 12.08
CA ILE A 84 -3.11 7.44 11.27
C ILE A 84 -4.25 7.97 12.15
N CYS A 85 -4.53 7.33 13.28
CA CYS A 85 -5.58 7.79 14.21
C CYS A 85 -5.33 9.22 14.71
N SER A 86 -4.08 9.58 14.96
CA SER A 86 -3.71 10.96 15.32
C SER A 86 -3.96 11.95 14.19
N GLY A 87 -3.65 11.56 12.95
CA GLY A 87 -3.97 12.34 11.75
C GLY A 87 -5.48 12.58 11.59
N LEU A 88 -6.28 11.53 11.74
CA LEU A 88 -7.75 11.58 11.68
C LEU A 88 -8.34 12.50 12.75
N ARG A 89 -7.91 12.37 14.02
CA ARG A 89 -8.35 13.26 15.12
C ARG A 89 -8.06 14.73 14.80
N ASN A 90 -6.85 15.01 14.33
CA ASN A 90 -6.42 16.37 13.99
C ASN A 90 -7.20 16.97 12.80
N ALA A 91 -7.70 16.12 11.90
CA ALA A 91 -8.56 16.50 10.78
C ALA A 91 -10.06 16.52 11.14
N ARG A 92 -10.43 16.16 12.39
CA ARG A 92 -11.82 16.00 12.85
C ARG A 92 -12.64 14.99 12.01
N LEU A 93 -11.97 13.92 11.58
CA LEU A 93 -12.57 12.80 10.86
C LEU A 93 -12.90 11.66 11.83
N PRO A 94 -13.81 10.72 11.46
CA PRO A 94 -14.04 9.49 12.22
C PRO A 94 -12.73 8.73 12.51
N VAL A 95 -12.65 8.07 13.66
CA VAL A 95 -11.42 7.38 14.09
C VAL A 95 -11.76 5.96 14.53
N PRO A 96 -11.20 4.91 13.90
CA PRO A 96 -11.33 3.55 14.39
C PRO A 96 -10.67 3.39 15.77
N ASN A 97 -11.27 2.61 16.67
CA ASN A 97 -10.73 2.38 18.01
C ASN A 97 -9.65 1.28 18.00
N LYS A 98 -9.76 0.31 17.10
CA LYS A 98 -8.78 -0.77 16.92
C LYS A 98 -8.48 -1.07 15.45
N LEU A 99 -7.36 -1.75 15.24
CA LEU A 99 -6.95 -2.26 13.93
C LEU A 99 -8.04 -3.18 13.33
N GLY A 100 -8.33 -2.98 12.05
CA GLY A 100 -9.37 -3.72 11.33
C GLY A 100 -10.81 -3.31 11.64
N GLU A 101 -11.05 -2.32 12.50
CA GLU A 101 -12.38 -1.73 12.69
C GLU A 101 -12.71 -0.74 11.58
N ILE A 102 -13.98 -0.73 11.16
CA ILE A 102 -14.56 0.27 10.26
C ILE A 102 -15.45 1.19 11.08
N THR A 103 -15.29 2.51 10.93
CA THR A 103 -16.16 3.46 11.64
C THR A 103 -17.59 3.44 11.08
N THR A 104 -18.57 3.74 11.93
CA THR A 104 -19.99 3.73 11.54
C THR A 104 -20.49 5.06 10.96
N THR A 105 -19.77 6.16 11.20
CA THR A 105 -20.11 7.50 10.68
C THR A 105 -19.64 7.67 9.24
N THR A 106 -20.38 8.43 8.43
CA THR A 106 -20.01 8.77 7.04
C THR A 106 -18.99 9.93 6.98
N PRO A 107 -17.92 9.81 6.17
CA PRO A 107 -17.53 8.60 5.44
C PRO A 107 -17.03 7.52 6.39
N GLN A 108 -17.38 6.26 6.11
CA GLN A 108 -16.85 5.12 6.85
C GLN A 108 -15.33 5.07 6.66
N ILE A 109 -14.57 4.95 7.74
CA ILE A 109 -13.11 4.94 7.70
C ILE A 109 -12.62 3.56 8.08
N SER A 110 -11.80 2.98 7.20
CA SER A 110 -11.15 1.70 7.38
C SER A 110 -9.63 1.87 7.20
N ILE A 111 -8.86 1.14 7.99
CA ILE A 111 -7.39 1.23 7.98
C ILE A 111 -6.79 -0.16 7.74
N LEU A 112 -5.87 -0.23 6.77
CA LEU A 112 -4.99 -1.36 6.57
C LEU A 112 -3.53 -0.93 6.76
N ILE A 113 -2.90 -1.46 7.79
CA ILE A 113 -1.47 -1.41 7.96
C ILE A 113 -0.87 -2.63 7.27
N LEU A 114 -0.01 -2.42 6.28
CA LEU A 114 0.66 -3.50 5.57
C LEU A 114 1.71 -4.18 6.47
N PRO A 115 1.94 -5.49 6.31
CA PRO A 115 1.27 -6.36 5.33
C PRO A 115 -0.15 -6.78 5.74
N ASP A 116 -0.48 -6.83 7.04
CA ASP A 116 -1.66 -7.58 7.51
C ASP A 116 -2.34 -7.08 8.79
N ASN A 117 -2.08 -5.84 9.21
CA ASN A 117 -2.47 -5.24 10.50
C ASN A 117 -1.76 -5.80 11.75
N GLN A 118 -0.82 -6.72 11.62
CA GLN A 118 -0.20 -7.38 12.78
C GLN A 118 1.32 -7.35 12.71
N ASN A 119 1.85 -7.78 11.57
CA ASN A 119 3.27 -7.92 11.34
C ASN A 119 3.90 -6.60 10.88
N ASN A 120 5.21 -6.55 11.05
CA ASN A 120 6.06 -5.51 10.49
C ASN A 120 6.27 -5.76 9.00
N GLY A 121 6.54 -4.69 8.25
CA GLY A 121 6.80 -4.79 6.81
C GLY A 121 6.07 -3.74 5.98
N MET A 122 6.12 -3.98 4.67
CA MET A 122 5.62 -3.10 3.61
C MET A 122 4.96 -3.89 2.49
N LEU A 123 4.44 -3.19 1.47
CA LEU A 123 3.84 -3.83 0.29
C LEU A 123 4.78 -4.85 -0.38
N GLU A 124 6.07 -4.54 -0.43
CA GLU A 124 7.07 -5.44 -1.02
C GLU A 124 7.19 -6.77 -0.29
N ASP A 125 6.98 -6.80 1.04
CA ASP A 125 6.96 -8.06 1.80
C ASP A 125 5.77 -8.93 1.42
N VAL A 126 4.59 -8.33 1.16
CA VAL A 126 3.42 -9.06 0.64
C VAL A 126 3.74 -9.69 -0.70
N CYS A 127 4.38 -8.93 -1.59
CA CYS A 127 4.75 -9.41 -2.92
C CYS A 127 5.79 -10.54 -2.84
N LEU A 128 6.84 -10.39 -2.01
CA LEU A 128 7.85 -11.43 -1.82
C LEU A 128 7.26 -12.71 -1.21
N ALA A 129 6.32 -12.57 -0.27
CA ALA A 129 5.63 -13.70 0.32
C ALA A 129 4.82 -14.46 -0.74
N ALA A 130 4.12 -13.75 -1.63
CA ALA A 130 3.37 -14.35 -2.73
C ALA A 130 4.29 -15.07 -3.75
N LEU A 131 5.53 -14.61 -3.90
CA LEU A 131 6.54 -15.18 -4.79
C LEU A 131 7.38 -16.27 -4.12
N ARG A 132 7.13 -16.62 -2.86
CA ARG A 132 8.04 -17.45 -2.03
C ARG A 132 8.37 -18.83 -2.63
N SER A 133 7.49 -19.36 -3.47
CA SER A 133 7.67 -20.65 -4.13
C SER A 133 8.53 -20.58 -5.40
N GLU A 134 8.86 -19.39 -5.89
CA GLU A 134 9.67 -19.23 -7.10
C GLU A 134 11.14 -19.60 -6.85
N PRO A 135 11.72 -20.52 -7.64
CA PRO A 135 13.12 -20.92 -7.49
C PRO A 135 14.11 -19.77 -7.60
N ILE A 136 13.76 -18.71 -8.36
CA ILE A 136 14.64 -17.56 -8.57
C ILE A 136 14.96 -16.80 -7.29
N LEU A 137 14.09 -16.89 -6.27
CA LEU A 137 14.32 -16.19 -5.00
C LEU A 137 15.58 -16.68 -4.29
N SER A 138 15.98 -17.95 -4.46
CA SER A 138 17.25 -18.43 -3.89
C SER A 138 18.46 -17.75 -4.54
N CYS A 139 18.42 -17.52 -5.86
CA CYS A 139 19.48 -16.79 -6.55
C CYS A 139 19.58 -15.33 -6.07
N ILE A 140 18.45 -14.71 -5.74
CA ILE A 140 18.40 -13.36 -5.19
C ILE A 140 18.96 -13.32 -3.77
N ASP A 141 18.62 -14.33 -2.95
CA ASP A 141 19.19 -14.47 -1.61
C ASP A 141 20.72 -14.65 -1.67
N ASP A 142 21.22 -15.49 -2.57
CA ASP A 142 22.66 -15.66 -2.82
C ASP A 142 23.33 -14.37 -3.29
N TYR A 143 22.67 -13.60 -4.16
CA TYR A 143 23.17 -12.30 -4.63
C TYR A 143 23.36 -11.30 -3.49
N PHE A 144 22.35 -11.12 -2.63
CA PHE A 144 22.46 -10.20 -1.50
C PHE A 144 23.43 -10.71 -0.42
N ASN A 145 23.49 -12.02 -0.19
CA ASN A 145 24.50 -12.63 0.67
C ASN A 145 25.91 -12.33 0.15
N CYS A 146 26.15 -12.50 -1.16
CA CYS A 146 27.45 -12.21 -1.78
C CYS A 146 27.84 -10.73 -1.61
N ILE A 147 26.92 -9.80 -1.87
CA ILE A 147 27.17 -8.37 -1.68
C ILE A 147 27.55 -8.09 -0.23
N TYR A 148 26.75 -8.56 0.74
CA TYR A 148 27.02 -8.34 2.15
C TYR A 148 28.41 -8.86 2.56
N GLN A 149 28.81 -10.05 2.09
CA GLN A 149 30.14 -10.61 2.37
C GLN A 149 31.28 -9.79 1.75
N LYS A 150 31.04 -9.05 0.67
CA LYS A 150 32.07 -8.25 -0.02
C LYS A 150 32.17 -6.81 0.48
N ILE A 151 31.06 -6.17 0.80
CA ILE A 151 31.04 -4.74 1.17
C ILE A 151 30.56 -4.48 2.61
N GLY A 152 30.09 -5.50 3.33
CA GLY A 152 29.67 -5.40 4.73
C GLY A 152 28.41 -4.56 4.96
N GLN A 153 27.60 -4.35 3.93
CA GLN A 153 26.44 -3.45 3.96
C GLN A 153 25.24 -4.06 3.25
N ASN A 154 24.06 -3.82 3.81
CA ASN A 154 22.77 -4.14 3.19
C ASN A 154 22.07 -2.87 2.70
N PRO A 155 21.17 -2.97 1.72
CA PRO A 155 20.25 -1.89 1.36
C PRO A 155 19.43 -1.44 2.57
N LYS A 156 19.00 -0.17 2.57
CA LYS A 156 18.14 0.38 3.64
C LYS A 156 16.84 -0.40 3.81
N SER A 157 16.27 -0.89 2.70
CA SER A 157 15.15 -1.84 2.69
C SER A 157 15.55 -3.03 1.86
N LEU A 158 15.76 -4.17 2.51
CA LEU A 158 16.08 -5.42 1.83
C LEU A 158 14.88 -5.93 1.02
N ALA A 159 13.65 -5.75 1.52
CA ALA A 159 12.42 -6.14 0.81
C ALA A 159 12.30 -5.43 -0.56
N LYS A 160 12.48 -4.10 -0.59
CA LYS A 160 12.49 -3.33 -1.84
C LYS A 160 13.59 -3.80 -2.78
N ALA A 161 14.81 -3.96 -2.27
CA ALA A 161 15.94 -4.39 -3.08
C ALA A 161 15.73 -5.80 -3.67
N ARG A 162 15.15 -6.73 -2.91
CA ARG A 162 14.80 -8.08 -3.38
C ARG A 162 13.73 -8.07 -4.46
N ILE A 163 12.67 -7.27 -4.31
CA ILE A 163 11.66 -7.10 -5.36
C ILE A 163 12.30 -6.53 -6.63
N HIS A 164 13.17 -5.51 -6.52
CA HIS A 164 13.88 -4.98 -7.70
C HIS A 164 14.80 -6.01 -8.36
N ALA A 165 15.51 -6.83 -7.58
CA ALA A 165 16.33 -7.92 -8.12
C ALA A 165 15.46 -8.95 -8.85
N TRP A 166 14.31 -9.32 -8.28
CA TRP A 166 13.35 -10.22 -8.92
C TRP A 166 12.80 -9.65 -10.22
N LEU A 167 12.42 -8.37 -10.22
CA LEU A 167 11.94 -7.65 -11.41
C LEU A 167 13.00 -7.63 -12.51
N SER A 168 14.26 -7.36 -12.15
CA SER A 168 15.38 -7.30 -13.10
C SER A 168 15.71 -8.63 -13.77
N ALA A 169 15.19 -9.73 -13.24
CA ALA A 169 15.39 -11.07 -13.77
C ALA A 169 14.20 -11.59 -14.60
N GLN A 170 13.14 -10.77 -14.75
CA GLN A 170 12.01 -11.09 -15.61
C GLN A 170 12.33 -10.85 -17.09
N ILE A 171 11.47 -11.35 -17.98
CA ILE A 171 11.61 -11.20 -19.45
C ILE A 171 11.79 -9.72 -19.84
N GLU A 172 11.01 -8.84 -19.23
CA GLU A 172 11.14 -7.38 -19.36
C GLU A 172 11.70 -6.82 -18.03
N PRO A 173 13.03 -6.63 -17.94
CA PRO A 173 13.73 -6.38 -16.67
C PRO A 173 13.65 -4.93 -16.18
N ASP A 174 13.10 -4.03 -16.98
CA ASP A 174 12.97 -2.60 -16.70
C ASP A 174 11.66 -2.22 -15.99
N LYS A 175 10.76 -3.20 -15.79
CA LYS A 175 9.50 -2.96 -15.08
C LYS A 175 9.72 -2.67 -13.60
N ARG A 176 9.02 -1.65 -13.12
CA ARG A 176 8.79 -1.41 -11.69
C ARG A 176 7.65 -2.29 -11.17
N LEU A 177 7.52 -2.36 -9.84
CA LEU A 177 6.55 -3.23 -9.17
C LEU A 177 5.12 -2.98 -9.65
N GLU A 178 4.74 -1.71 -9.81
CA GLU A 178 3.42 -1.31 -10.29
C GLU A 178 3.17 -1.68 -11.75
N GLN A 179 4.22 -1.66 -12.59
CA GLN A 179 4.12 -2.07 -13.99
C GLN A 179 4.04 -3.59 -14.11
N ALA A 180 4.79 -4.31 -13.27
CA ALA A 180 4.71 -5.77 -13.16
C ALA A 180 3.34 -6.23 -12.66
N ALA A 181 2.74 -5.49 -11.71
CA ALA A 181 1.38 -5.70 -11.24
C ALA A 181 0.36 -5.58 -12.39
N GLN A 182 0.49 -4.57 -13.24
CA GLN A 182 -0.36 -4.36 -14.43
C GLN A 182 -0.10 -5.41 -15.52
N ALA A 183 1.16 -5.82 -15.71
CA ALA A 183 1.56 -6.82 -16.69
C ALA A 183 1.22 -8.27 -16.27
N GLY A 184 0.64 -8.47 -15.09
CA GLY A 184 0.23 -9.80 -14.61
C GLY A 184 1.39 -10.67 -14.13
N TYR A 185 2.53 -10.09 -13.77
CA TYR A 185 3.67 -10.85 -13.24
C TYR A 185 3.42 -11.35 -11.81
N LEU A 186 2.57 -10.65 -11.05
CA LEU A 186 2.28 -11.03 -9.67
C LEU A 186 1.21 -12.13 -9.62
N PRO A 187 1.40 -13.15 -8.77
CA PRO A 187 0.44 -14.24 -8.62
C PRO A 187 -0.75 -13.75 -7.81
N TRP A 188 -1.69 -13.04 -8.42
CA TRP A 188 -2.85 -12.47 -7.71
C TRP A 188 -3.70 -13.50 -6.98
N ASN A 189 -3.63 -14.78 -7.35
CA ASN A 189 -4.34 -15.87 -6.66
C ASN A 189 -3.65 -16.34 -5.37
N SER A 190 -2.46 -15.82 -5.05
CA SER A 190 -1.74 -16.16 -3.84
C SER A 190 -2.50 -15.67 -2.59
N PRO A 191 -2.62 -16.50 -1.53
CA PRO A 191 -3.32 -16.14 -0.30
C PRO A 191 -2.70 -14.94 0.44
N GLU A 192 -1.45 -14.61 0.16
CA GLU A 192 -0.73 -13.46 0.69
C GLU A 192 -1.40 -12.14 0.31
N PHE A 193 -2.13 -12.09 -0.81
CA PHE A 193 -2.92 -10.93 -1.21
C PHE A 193 -4.33 -10.89 -0.58
N ASP A 194 -4.78 -11.95 0.10
CA ASP A 194 -6.18 -12.04 0.55
C ASP A 194 -6.55 -10.93 1.52
N ARG A 195 -5.62 -10.53 2.40
CA ARG A 195 -5.87 -9.44 3.34
C ARG A 195 -6.09 -8.11 2.61
N LEU A 196 -5.31 -7.83 1.57
CA LEU A 196 -5.46 -6.65 0.71
C LEU A 196 -6.77 -6.69 -0.06
N LYS A 197 -7.09 -7.83 -0.69
CA LYS A 197 -8.34 -8.00 -1.43
C LYS A 197 -9.57 -7.83 -0.53
N GLN A 198 -9.58 -8.45 0.64
CA GLN A 198 -10.65 -8.31 1.63
C GLN A 198 -10.81 -6.86 2.06
N PHE A 199 -9.70 -6.15 2.28
CA PHE A 199 -9.74 -4.73 2.61
C PHE A 199 -10.41 -3.92 1.49
N PHE A 200 -10.02 -4.11 0.22
CA PHE A 200 -10.60 -3.38 -0.92
C PHE A 200 -12.08 -3.69 -1.14
N LEU A 201 -12.48 -4.95 -0.96
CA LEU A 201 -13.89 -5.37 -1.05
C LEU A 201 -14.74 -4.83 0.10
N SER A 202 -14.12 -4.47 1.23
CA SER A 202 -14.80 -3.92 2.41
C SER A 202 -14.97 -2.40 2.37
N LEU A 203 -14.36 -1.72 1.39
CA LEU A 203 -14.55 -0.28 1.16
C LEU A 203 -15.95 0.00 0.62
#